data_AF-A0A1H9GCG7-F1
#
_entry.id   AF-A0A1H9GCG7-F1
#
_cell.length_a   1.000
_cell.length_b   1.000
_cell.length_c   1.000
_cell.angle_alpha   90.00
_cell.angle_beta   90.00
_cell.angle_gamma   90.00
#
_symmetry.space_group_name_H-M   'P 1'
#
loop_
_entity.id
_entity.type
_entity.pdbx_description
1 polymer ?
#
loop_
_entity_poly.entity_id
_entity_poly.type
_entity_poly.pdbx_seq_one_letter_code
_entity_poly.pdbx_strand_id
1 'polypeptide(L)' 'MRKIPAKAYYERRARAEIRKANMTNDAASKRVHLALAASYWNHLKKLEEAKEPEVA' A
#
# COMPACT_ATOMS: atom_id res chain seq x y z
N MET A 1 18.81 12.15 8.10
CA MET A 1 17.43 11.72 7.75
C MET A 1 17.33 10.21 7.94
N ARG A 2 16.52 9.70 8.88
CA ARG A 2 16.35 8.24 9.06
C ARG A 2 15.65 7.66 7.82
N LYS A 3 16.25 6.64 7.18
CA LYS A 3 15.63 5.92 6.05
C LYS A 3 14.43 5.11 6.58
N ILE A 4 13.26 5.32 6.00
CA ILE A 4 12.06 4.55 6.34
C ILE A 4 12.12 3.22 5.58
N PRO A 5 11.92 2.06 6.23
CA PRO A 5 11.85 0.78 5.52
C PRO A 5 10.77 0.82 4.44
N ALA A 6 11.06 0.31 3.24
CA ALA A 6 10.12 0.32 2.11
C ALA A 6 8.77 -0.32 2.50
N LYS A 7 8.79 -1.41 3.27
CA LYS A 7 7.60 -2.05 3.83
C LYS A 7 6.71 -1.06 4.59
N ALA A 8 7.29 -0.35 5.57
CA ALA A 8 6.58 0.63 6.39
C ALA A 8 6.06 1.81 5.56
N TYR A 9 6.78 2.21 4.51
CA TYR A 9 6.33 3.24 3.58
C TYR A 9 5.06 2.81 2.84
N TYR A 10 5.08 1.64 2.16
CA TYR A 10 3.93 1.17 1.38
C TYR A 10 2.72 0.88 2.24
N GLU A 11 2.91 0.28 3.42
CA GLU A 11 1.82 0.05 4.36
C GLU A 11 1.16 1.37 4.81
N ARG A 12 1.98 2.39 5.15
CA ARG A 12 1.48 3.71 5.54
C ARG A 12 0.68 4.37 4.42
N ARG A 13 1.14 4.22 3.17
CA ARG A 13 0.45 4.77 1.98
C ARG A 13 -0.86 4.05 1.72
N ALA A 14 -0.90 2.72 1.77
CA ALA A 14 -2.13 1.94 1.63
C ALA A 14 -3.18 2.35 2.66
N ARG A 15 -2.80 2.44 3.94
CA ARG A 15 -3.70 2.88 5.02
C ARG A 15 -4.20 4.32 4.83
N ALA A 16 -3.35 5.21 4.30
CA ALA A 16 -3.74 6.60 4.03
C ALA A 16 -4.77 6.69 2.90
N GLU A 17 -4.60 5.94 1.82
CA GLU A 17 -5.56 5.93 0.71
C GLU A 17 -6.90 5.29 1.12
N ILE A 18 -6.91 4.26 1.97
CA ILE A 18 -8.15 3.72 2.55
C ILE A 18 -8.90 4.78 3.37
N ARG A 19 -8.18 5.56 4.21
CA ARG A 19 -8.81 6.66 4.96
C ARG A 19 -9.42 7.71 4.03
N LYS A 20 -8.70 8.11 2.97
CA LYS A 20 -9.24 9.05 1.97
C LYS A 20 -10.47 8.50 1.27
N ALA A 21 -10.47 7.22 0.88
CA ALA A 21 -11.62 6.56 0.28
C ALA A 21 -12.86 6.60 1.20
N ASN A 22 -12.66 6.46 2.51
CA ASN A 22 -13.74 6.51 3.49
C ASN A 22 -14.25 7.93 3.79
N MET A 23 -13.42 8.95 3.55
CA MET A 23 -13.79 10.36 3.71
C MET A 23 -14.38 10.98 2.43
N THR A 24 -14.31 10.26 1.31
CA THR A 24 -14.72 10.75 0.00
C THR A 24 -16.15 10.32 -0.32
N ASN A 25 -17.02 11.28 -0.62
CA ASN A 25 -18.41 11.02 -0.98
C ASN A 25 -18.61 10.71 -2.47
N ASP A 26 -17.70 11.17 -3.33
CA ASP A 26 -17.74 10.86 -4.76
C ASP A 26 -17.32 9.41 -5.04
N ALA A 27 -18.19 8.68 -5.75
CA ALA A 27 -18.00 7.26 -6.04
C ALA A 27 -16.79 7.01 -6.95
N ALA A 28 -16.51 7.90 -7.91
CA ALA A 28 -15.37 7.74 -8.81
C ALA A 28 -14.05 7.92 -8.05
N SER A 29 -13.94 8.99 -7.27
CA SER A 29 -12.78 9.30 -6.43
C SER A 29 -12.55 8.22 -5.36
N LYS A 30 -13.63 7.68 -4.77
CA LYS A 30 -13.53 6.52 -3.86
C LYS A 30 -12.91 5.30 -4.53
N ARG A 31 -13.31 4.97 -5.76
CA ARG A 31 -12.72 3.85 -6.53
C ARG A 31 -11.24 4.09 -6.82
N VAL A 32 -10.84 5.33 -7.15
CA VAL A 32 -9.43 5.67 -7.37
C VAL A 32 -8.60 5.45 -6.11
N HIS A 33 -9.06 5.94 -4.95
CA HIS A 33 -8.35 5.75 -3.68
C HIS A 33 -8.25 4.26 -3.30
N LEU A 34 -9.30 3.47 -3.52
CA LEU A 34 -9.27 2.03 -3.29
C LEU A 34 -8.30 1.31 -4.25
N ALA A 35 -8.26 1.69 -5.53
CA ALA A 35 -7.31 1.15 -6.50
C ALA A 35 -5.85 1.47 -6.12
N LEU A 36 -5.58 2.70 -5.67
CA LEU A 36 -4.27 3.09 -5.16
C LEU A 36 -3.88 2.30 -3.91
N ALA A 37 -4.81 2.11 -2.97
CA ALA A 37 -4.58 1.28 -1.80
C ALA A 37 -4.22 -0.17 -2.18
N ALA A 38 -4.96 -0.78 -3.12
CA ALA A 38 -4.68 -2.12 -3.63
C ALA A 38 -3.31 -2.21 -4.31
N SER A 39 -2.93 -1.20 -5.09
CA SER A 39 -1.60 -1.12 -5.71
C SER A 39 -0.48 -1.13 -4.65
N TYR A 40 -0.60 -0.31 -3.61
CA TYR A 40 0.37 -0.29 -2.51
C TYR A 40 0.42 -1.61 -1.73
N TRP A 41 -0.71 -2.29 -1.54
CA TRP A 41 -0.75 -3.64 -0.95
C TRP A 41 -0.06 -4.68 -1.82
N ASN A 42 -0.25 -4.64 -3.15
CA ASN A 42 0.45 -5.52 -4.07
C ASN A 42 1.97 -5.30 -4.04
N HIS A 43 2.41 -4.04 -3.94
CA HIS A 43 3.83 -3.73 -3.73
C HIS A 43 4.36 -4.28 -2.42
N LEU A 44 3.58 -4.20 -1.33
CA LEU A 44 3.94 -4.79 -0.04
C LEU A 44 4.12 -6.31 -0.15
N LYS A 45 3.17 -6.99 -0.79
CA LYS A 45 3.19 -8.44 -1.01
C LYS A 45 4.42 -8.87 -1.81
N LYS A 46 4.75 -8.14 -2.89
CA LYS A 46 5.97 -8.39 -3.68
C LYS A 46 7.25 -8.19 -2.88
N LEU A 47 7.29 -7.24 -1.94
CA LEU A 47 8.45 -7.05 -1.07
C LEU A 47 8.59 -8.16 -0.01
N GLU A 48 7.47 -8.74 0.41
CA GLU A 48 7.46 -9.92 1.29
C GLU A 48 7.89 -11.16 0.52
N GLU A 49 7.34 -11.38 -0.67
CA GLU A 49 7.74 -12.47 -1.58
C GLU A 49 9.20 -12.35 -2.01
N ALA A 50 9.71 -11.16 -2.33
CA ALA A 50 11.12 -10.98 -2.72
C ALA A 50 12.12 -11.18 -1.57
N LYS A 51 11.65 -11.30 -0.32
CA LYS A 51 12.48 -11.64 0.84
C LYS A 51 12.60 -13.16 1.08
N GLU A 52 11.87 -13.99 0.35
CA GLU A 52 12.05 -15.45 0.32
C GLU A 52 12.26 -15.91 -1.14
N PRO A 53 13.42 -16.51 -1.46
CA PRO A 53 13.67 -17.87 -1.00
C PRO A 53 15.01 -18.01 -0.28
N GLU A 54 14.94 -18.46 0.97
CA GLU A 54 16.02 -19.23 1.58
C GLU A 54 16.02 -20.59 0.85
N VAL A 55 16.89 -20.75 -0.14
CA VAL A 55 17.14 -22.04 -0.79
C VAL A 55 18.13 -22.78 0.09
N ALA A 56 17.66 -23.87 0.71
CA ALA A 56 18.48 -24.86 1.41
C ALA A 56 19.45 -25.58 0.47
#